data_AF-A0A952KMS9-F1
#
_entry.id   AF-A0A952KMS9-F1
#
_cell.length_a   1.000
_cell.length_b   1.000
_cell.length_c   1.000
_cell.angle_alpha   90.00
_cell.angle_beta   90.00
_cell.angle_gamma   90.00
#
_symmetry.space_group_name_H-M   'P 1'
#
loop_
_entity.id
_entity.type
_entity.pdbx_description
1 polymer ?
#
loop_
_entity_poly.entity_id
_entity_poly.type
_entity_poly.pdbx_seq_one_letter_code
_entity_poly.pdbx_strand_id
1 'polypeptide(L)'
;MTGRTIHLVFKTHLDIGFTQLAETVRREYHEVFIPRAIDTGEHFYAEDPAQRMFVWTTGAWLIWDHLETQPRDQVLRLEQAIERGLIRWHGLPFTTHTELMSPALFRAGLSYAQALDRRFGTSTIAAKMTDVPGHPLGIVPILAEAGIRFLHIGVNSASTLPEVPPLFRWRAPSGEEVLVAYQSSYGA
;
A
#
# COMPACT_ATOMS: atom_id res chain seq x y z
N MET A 1 9.15 18.01 29.08
CA MET A 1 8.77 16.69 28.54
C MET A 1 8.53 16.86 27.05
N THR A 2 9.38 16.30 26.20
CA THR A 2 9.11 16.22 24.76
C THR A 2 7.99 15.21 24.56
N GLY A 3 6.82 15.66 24.09
CA GLY A 3 5.71 14.76 23.79
C GLY A 3 6.12 13.75 22.71
N ARG A 4 5.68 12.50 22.84
CA ARG A 4 5.88 11.46 21.82
C ARG A 4 4.68 11.47 20.88
N THR A 5 4.91 11.74 19.61
CA THR A 5 3.88 11.59 18.57
C THR A 5 3.75 10.13 18.17
N ILE A 6 2.53 9.61 18.12
CA ILE A 6 2.21 8.26 17.64
C ILE A 6 1.41 8.40 16.35
N HIS A 7 1.88 7.77 15.28
CA HIS A 7 1.16 7.70 14.01
C HIS A 7 0.45 6.34 13.91
N LEU A 8 -0.88 6.35 13.93
CA LEU A 8 -1.69 5.16 13.68
C LEU A 8 -2.07 5.10 12.19
N VAL A 9 -1.65 4.05 11.50
CA VAL A 9 -1.88 3.87 10.06
C VAL A 9 -2.59 2.54 9.82
N PHE A 10 -3.79 2.58 9.25
CA PHE A 10 -4.56 1.38 8.94
C PHE A 10 -4.17 0.84 7.57
N LYS A 11 -3.44 -0.28 7.56
CA LYS A 11 -3.07 -0.99 6.33
C LYS A 11 -3.42 -2.47 6.42
N THR A 12 -4.04 -3.00 5.38
CA THR A 12 -4.31 -4.44 5.27
C THR A 12 -3.24 -5.14 4.43
N HIS A 13 -2.75 -6.28 4.91
CA HIS A 13 -1.92 -7.20 4.12
C HIS A 13 -2.81 -7.95 3.12
N LEU A 14 -2.39 -8.02 1.84
CA LEU A 14 -3.13 -8.66 0.76
C LEU A 14 -2.40 -9.90 0.26
N ASP A 15 -2.93 -11.08 0.63
CA ASP A 15 -2.45 -12.40 0.22
C ASP A 15 -3.40 -13.04 -0.79
N ILE A 16 -3.08 -12.97 -2.07
CA ILE A 16 -3.91 -13.56 -3.13
C ILE A 16 -3.36 -14.93 -3.50
N GLY A 17 -4.17 -15.97 -3.33
CA GLY A 17 -3.79 -17.34 -3.70
C GLY A 17 -2.98 -18.09 -2.65
N PHE A 18 -2.72 -17.48 -1.47
CA PHE A 18 -2.01 -18.14 -0.37
C PHE A 18 -2.98 -18.86 0.59
N THR A 19 -3.93 -18.13 1.16
CA THR A 19 -4.89 -18.68 2.14
C THR A 19 -6.04 -19.45 1.50
N GLN A 20 -6.48 -19.00 0.32
CA GLN A 20 -7.54 -19.60 -0.49
C GLN A 20 -7.28 -19.30 -1.97
N LEU A 21 -8.14 -19.84 -2.85
CA LEU A 21 -8.12 -19.50 -4.28
C LEU A 21 -8.16 -17.98 -4.47
N ALA A 22 -7.35 -17.49 -5.42
CA ALA A 22 -7.23 -16.07 -5.74
C ALA A 22 -8.60 -15.40 -5.97
N GLU A 23 -9.51 -16.08 -6.68
CA GLU A 23 -10.86 -15.60 -6.95
C GLU A 23 -11.69 -15.47 -5.66
N THR A 24 -11.59 -16.43 -4.74
CA THR A 24 -12.31 -16.39 -3.46
C THR A 24 -11.85 -15.20 -2.62
N VAL A 25 -10.54 -15.02 -2.49
CA VAL A 25 -9.96 -13.87 -1.75
C VAL A 25 -10.38 -12.56 -2.41
N ARG A 26 -10.26 -12.45 -3.73
CA ARG A 26 -10.67 -11.27 -4.49
C ARG A 26 -12.14 -10.92 -4.27
N ARG A 27 -13.03 -11.92 -4.35
CA ARG A 27 -14.47 -11.76 -4.10
C ARG A 27 -14.72 -11.27 -2.68
N GLU A 28 -14.08 -11.87 -1.68
CA GLU A 28 -14.23 -11.45 -0.27
C GLU A 28 -13.83 -9.99 -0.05
N TYR A 29 -12.75 -9.53 -0.69
CA TYR A 29 -12.38 -8.11 -0.61
C TYR A 29 -13.44 -7.17 -1.18
N HIS A 30 -14.05 -7.52 -2.31
CA HIS A 30 -15.08 -6.66 -2.91
C HIS A 30 -16.41 -6.73 -2.17
N GLU A 31 -16.83 -7.91 -1.72
CA GLU A 31 -18.14 -8.12 -1.09
C GLU A 31 -18.15 -7.79 0.40
N VAL A 32 -17.00 -7.89 1.08
CA VAL A 32 -16.92 -7.80 2.54
C VAL A 32 -15.97 -6.69 3.00
N PHE A 33 -14.68 -6.78 2.65
CA PHE A 33 -13.68 -5.89 3.28
C PHE A 33 -13.78 -4.44 2.81
N ILE A 34 -13.92 -4.18 1.50
CA ILE A 34 -14.05 -2.83 0.97
C ILE A 34 -15.32 -2.15 1.52
N PRO A 35 -16.54 -2.75 1.45
CA PRO A 35 -17.74 -2.16 2.03
C PRO A 35 -17.60 -1.83 3.51
N ARG A 36 -17.04 -2.75 4.32
CA ARG A 36 -16.85 -2.54 5.76
C ARG A 36 -15.81 -1.46 6.08
N ALA A 37 -14.75 -1.35 5.29
CA ALA A 37 -13.79 -0.27 5.42
C ALA A 37 -14.44 1.09 5.13
N ILE A 38 -15.31 1.16 4.11
CA ILE A 38 -16.09 2.36 3.82
C ILE A 38 -17.06 2.66 4.96
N ASP A 39 -17.84 1.68 5.45
CA ASP A 39 -18.77 1.86 6.58
C ASP A 39 -18.05 2.43 7.81
N THR A 40 -16.89 1.87 8.15
CA THR A 40 -16.06 2.31 9.28
C THR A 40 -15.55 3.74 9.08
N GLY A 41 -15.07 4.05 7.86
CA GLY A 41 -14.63 5.40 7.51
C GLY A 41 -15.76 6.43 7.57
N GLU A 42 -16.93 6.09 7.05
CA GLU A 42 -18.12 6.95 7.05
C GLU A 42 -18.62 7.22 8.47
N HIS A 43 -18.58 6.21 9.35
CA HIS A 43 -18.91 6.37 10.76
C HIS A 43 -18.03 7.43 11.43
N PHE A 44 -16.71 7.29 11.35
CA PHE A 44 -15.77 8.25 11.95
C PHE A 44 -15.78 9.62 11.26
N TYR A 45 -16.05 9.66 9.95
CA TYR A 45 -16.23 10.91 9.22
C TYR A 45 -17.46 11.67 9.72
N ALA A 46 -18.55 10.98 10.07
CA ALA A 46 -19.74 11.61 10.62
C ALA A 46 -19.52 12.16 12.05
N GLU A 47 -18.61 11.55 12.82
CA GLU A 47 -18.23 12.04 14.16
C GLU A 47 -17.38 13.31 14.08
N ASP A 48 -16.30 13.28 13.30
CA ASP A 48 -15.44 14.45 13.07
C ASP A 48 -14.69 14.35 11.72
N PRO A 49 -15.18 15.04 10.67
CA PRO A 49 -14.53 15.06 9.36
C PRO A 49 -13.08 15.59 9.37
N ALA A 50 -12.71 16.42 10.35
CA ALA A 50 -11.40 17.07 10.39
C ALA A 50 -10.30 16.15 10.91
N GLN A 51 -10.63 15.17 11.76
CA GLN A 51 -9.63 14.32 12.43
C GLN A 51 -9.14 13.14 11.59
N ARG A 52 -9.86 12.75 10.53
CA ARG A 52 -9.51 11.60 9.66
C ARG A 52 -9.14 10.36 10.49
N MET A 53 -9.99 10.01 11.45
CA MET A 53 -9.69 8.98 12.46
C MET A 53 -9.47 7.58 11.86
N PHE A 54 -10.04 7.31 10.69
CA PHE A 54 -9.85 6.06 9.97
C PHE A 54 -9.62 6.31 8.47
N VAL A 55 -8.47 5.87 7.97
CA VAL A 55 -8.13 5.87 6.55
C VAL A 55 -7.60 4.50 6.18
N TRP A 56 -8.42 3.70 5.50
CA TRP A 56 -8.02 2.36 5.11
C TRP A 56 -7.09 2.40 3.90
N THR A 57 -5.91 1.81 4.06
CA THR A 57 -4.86 1.78 3.03
C THR A 57 -4.54 0.35 2.59
N THR A 58 -4.40 0.13 1.29
CA THR A 58 -4.04 -1.18 0.71
C THR A 58 -3.12 -1.03 -0.50
N GLY A 59 -2.72 -2.13 -1.11
CA GLY A 59 -1.99 -2.12 -2.39
C GLY A 59 -2.85 -1.57 -3.53
N ALA A 60 -2.24 -0.85 -4.46
CA ALA A 60 -2.96 -0.11 -5.50
C ALA A 60 -3.82 -0.99 -6.41
N TRP A 61 -3.42 -2.24 -6.64
CA TRP A 61 -4.17 -3.14 -7.53
C TRP A 61 -5.59 -3.38 -7.01
N LEU A 62 -5.78 -3.57 -5.70
CA LEU A 62 -7.10 -3.91 -5.18
C LEU A 62 -8.13 -2.79 -5.39
N ILE A 63 -7.69 -1.54 -5.26
CA ILE A 63 -8.52 -0.36 -5.52
C ILE A 63 -8.80 -0.25 -7.03
N TRP A 64 -7.77 -0.39 -7.86
CA TRP A 64 -7.92 -0.37 -9.31
C TRP A 64 -8.89 -1.46 -9.79
N ASP A 65 -8.71 -2.69 -9.34
CA ASP A 65 -9.50 -3.86 -9.70
C ASP A 65 -10.98 -3.69 -9.29
N HIS A 66 -11.24 -3.11 -8.12
CA HIS A 66 -12.61 -2.77 -7.73
C HIS A 66 -13.26 -1.77 -8.69
N LEU A 67 -12.54 -0.70 -9.04
CA LEU A 67 -13.05 0.36 -9.92
C LEU A 67 -13.28 -0.10 -11.37
N GLU A 68 -12.52 -1.09 -11.85
CA GLU A 68 -12.61 -1.57 -13.23
C GLU A 68 -13.59 -2.73 -13.42
N THR A 69 -13.93 -3.47 -12.36
CA THR A 69 -14.66 -4.74 -12.49
C THR A 69 -15.98 -4.83 -11.73
N GLN A 70 -16.20 -3.96 -10.74
CA GLN A 70 -17.40 -4.05 -9.91
C GLN A 70 -18.60 -3.29 -10.50
N PRO A 71 -19.83 -3.62 -10.08
CA PRO A 71 -21.04 -2.89 -10.47
C PRO A 71 -20.94 -1.38 -10.20
N ARG A 72 -21.64 -0.58 -11.02
CA ARG A 72 -21.53 0.88 -11.01
C ARG A 72 -21.84 1.51 -9.65
N ASP A 73 -22.80 0.97 -8.91
CA ASP A 73 -23.16 1.42 -7.57
C ASP A 73 -22.02 1.23 -6.56
N GLN A 74 -21.32 0.09 -6.61
CA GLN A 74 -20.16 -0.17 -5.76
C GLN A 74 -18.97 0.72 -6.14
N VAL A 75 -18.72 0.89 -7.44
CA VAL A 75 -17.68 1.79 -7.97
C VAL A 75 -17.93 3.23 -7.50
N LEU A 76 -19.15 3.74 -7.66
CA LEU A 76 -19.53 5.08 -7.20
C LEU A 76 -19.31 5.25 -5.69
N ARG A 77 -19.65 4.22 -4.91
CA ARG A 77 -19.45 4.22 -3.46
C ARG A 77 -17.97 4.33 -3.09
N LEU A 78 -17.10 3.57 -3.77
CA LEU A 78 -15.65 3.65 -3.55
C LEU A 78 -15.08 5.00 -4.00
N GLU A 79 -15.51 5.54 -5.14
CA GLU A 79 -15.10 6.87 -5.63
C GLU A 79 -15.37 7.96 -4.58
N GLN A 80 -16.60 7.99 -4.03
CA GLN A 80 -16.97 8.95 -2.98
C GLN A 80 -16.12 8.79 -1.71
N ALA A 81 -15.82 7.55 -1.31
CA ALA A 81 -14.97 7.28 -0.15
C ALA A 81 -13.52 7.74 -0.37
N ILE A 82 -12.99 7.60 -1.59
CA ILE A 82 -11.66 8.10 -1.97
C ILE A 82 -11.64 9.63 -1.92
N GLU A 83 -12.62 10.29 -2.52
CA GLU A 83 -12.76 11.76 -2.53
C GLU A 83 -12.85 12.34 -1.12
N ARG A 84 -13.60 11.68 -0.22
CA ARG A 84 -13.70 12.06 1.21
C ARG A 84 -12.43 11.79 2.02
N GLY A 85 -11.46 11.07 1.47
CA GLY A 85 -10.22 10.76 2.17
C GLY A 85 -10.24 9.50 3.03
N LEU A 86 -11.26 8.66 2.90
CA LEU A 86 -11.48 7.47 3.74
C LEU A 86 -10.70 6.25 3.24
N ILE A 87 -10.42 6.20 1.94
CA ILE A 87 -9.67 5.12 1.29
C ILE A 87 -8.42 5.68 0.62
N ARG A 88 -7.29 5.00 0.78
CA ARG A 88 -6.02 5.30 0.13
C ARG A 88 -5.33 4.03 -0.36
N TRP A 89 -4.34 4.22 -1.22
CA TRP A 89 -3.45 3.16 -1.67
C TRP A 89 -1.99 3.57 -1.47
N HIS A 90 -1.10 2.57 -1.46
CA HIS A 90 0.35 2.78 -1.55
C HIS A 90 0.87 2.42 -2.95
N GLY A 91 2.11 2.81 -3.25
CA GLY A 91 2.67 2.75 -4.61
C GLY A 91 2.72 1.35 -5.23
N LEU A 92 2.86 0.31 -4.42
CA LEU A 92 2.91 -1.08 -4.89
C LEU A 92 1.53 -1.73 -5.02
N PRO A 93 1.32 -2.61 -6.02
CA PRO A 93 0.04 -3.29 -6.22
C PRO A 93 -0.18 -4.43 -5.23
N PHE A 94 0.89 -5.14 -4.87
CA PHE A 94 0.89 -6.35 -4.06
C PHE A 94 2.15 -6.40 -3.19
N THR A 95 2.18 -7.37 -2.28
CA THR A 95 3.42 -7.91 -1.73
C THR A 95 4.02 -8.88 -2.76
N THR A 96 5.26 -8.68 -3.22
CA THR A 96 5.88 -9.53 -4.24
C THR A 96 7.32 -9.91 -3.92
N HIS A 97 7.73 -11.08 -4.44
CA HIS A 97 9.13 -11.49 -4.59
C HIS A 97 9.77 -10.74 -5.75
N THR A 98 10.31 -9.56 -5.45
CA THR A 98 10.88 -8.64 -6.44
C THR A 98 12.05 -9.21 -7.24
N GLU A 99 12.78 -10.17 -6.68
CA GLU A 99 13.86 -10.92 -7.32
C GLU A 99 13.39 -11.76 -8.51
N LEU A 100 12.09 -12.07 -8.58
CA LEU A 100 11.48 -12.80 -9.68
C LEU A 100 10.91 -11.88 -10.77
N MET A 101 11.00 -10.56 -10.58
CA MET A 101 10.39 -9.57 -11.48
C MET A 101 11.42 -8.97 -12.42
N SER A 102 11.05 -8.85 -13.70
CA SER A 102 11.79 -7.98 -14.62
C SER A 102 11.51 -6.50 -14.29
N PRO A 103 12.39 -5.56 -14.68
CA PRO A 103 12.13 -4.13 -14.52
C PRO A 103 10.81 -3.69 -15.20
N ALA A 104 10.46 -4.29 -16.33
CA ALA A 104 9.20 -4.02 -17.02
C ALA A 104 7.98 -4.46 -16.20
N LEU A 105 8.03 -5.65 -15.59
CA LEU A 105 6.96 -6.14 -14.73
C LEU A 105 6.82 -5.29 -13.46
N PHE A 106 7.93 -4.86 -12.87
CA PHE A 106 7.89 -3.98 -11.69
C PHE A 106 7.27 -2.62 -12.01
N ARG A 107 7.63 -2.01 -13.15
CA ARG A 107 6.99 -0.77 -13.65
C ARG A 107 5.50 -0.95 -13.96
N ALA A 108 5.12 -2.07 -14.56
CA ALA A 108 3.71 -2.39 -14.78
C ALA A 108 2.94 -2.44 -13.46
N GLY A 109 3.54 -3.01 -12.40
CA GLY A 109 2.96 -2.99 -11.06
C GLY A 109 2.76 -1.57 -10.49
N LEU A 110 3.74 -0.67 -10.67
CA LEU A 110 3.63 0.72 -10.20
C LEU A 110 2.57 1.53 -10.99
N SER A 111 2.26 1.11 -12.21
CA SER A 111 1.31 1.81 -13.08
C SER A 111 -0.11 1.86 -12.52
N TYR A 112 -0.50 0.90 -11.66
CA TYR A 112 -1.80 0.90 -10.99
C TYR A 112 -1.96 2.13 -10.09
N ALA A 113 -0.97 2.38 -9.21
CA ALA A 113 -1.00 3.55 -8.33
C ALA A 113 -0.98 4.85 -9.14
N GLN A 114 -0.17 4.92 -10.20
CA GLN A 114 -0.10 6.09 -11.07
C GLN A 114 -1.40 6.36 -11.83
N ALA A 115 -2.13 5.30 -12.24
CA ALA A 115 -3.43 5.43 -12.88
C ALA A 115 -4.48 5.98 -11.90
N LEU A 116 -4.50 5.46 -10.68
CA LEU A 116 -5.38 5.94 -9.61
C LEU A 116 -5.05 7.39 -9.23
N ASP A 117 -3.76 7.71 -9.07
CA ASP A 117 -3.27 9.06 -8.78
C ASP A 117 -3.76 10.08 -9.82
N ARG A 118 -3.64 9.75 -11.11
CA ARG A 118 -4.18 10.57 -12.20
C ARG A 118 -5.71 10.70 -12.15
N ARG A 119 -6.42 9.60 -11.87
CA ARG A 119 -7.90 9.58 -11.82
C ARG A 119 -8.45 10.47 -10.70
N PHE A 120 -7.81 10.48 -9.54
CA PHE A 120 -8.30 11.19 -8.34
C PHE A 120 -7.49 12.44 -7.99
N GLY A 121 -6.56 12.87 -8.84
CA GLY A 121 -5.77 14.09 -8.64
C GLY A 121 -4.89 14.06 -7.39
N THR A 122 -4.34 12.88 -7.03
CA THR A 122 -3.48 12.69 -5.86
C THR A 122 -2.06 12.31 -6.26
N SER A 123 -1.14 12.23 -5.29
CA SER A 123 0.23 11.77 -5.50
C SER A 123 0.63 10.78 -4.41
N THR A 124 1.00 9.58 -4.84
CA THR A 124 1.46 8.50 -3.98
C THR A 124 2.98 8.52 -3.90
N ILE A 125 3.50 8.73 -2.69
CA ILE A 125 4.95 8.90 -2.44
C ILE A 125 5.54 7.77 -1.60
N ALA A 126 4.69 6.87 -1.12
CA ALA A 126 5.03 5.82 -0.18
C ALA A 126 4.61 4.46 -0.72
N ALA A 127 5.45 3.46 -0.51
CA ALA A 127 5.21 2.06 -0.80
C ALA A 127 5.35 1.22 0.47
N LYS A 128 4.71 0.06 0.51
CA LYS A 128 4.86 -0.89 1.61
C LYS A 128 4.99 -2.31 1.05
N MET A 129 5.96 -3.06 1.57
CA MET A 129 6.10 -4.49 1.38
C MET A 129 6.06 -5.15 2.75
N THR A 130 5.39 -6.30 2.80
CA THR A 130 5.26 -7.07 4.03
C THR A 130 5.63 -8.53 3.76
N ASP A 131 6.01 -9.32 4.76
CA ASP A 131 6.52 -10.71 4.64
C ASP A 131 7.83 -10.96 3.91
N VAL A 132 8.03 -10.36 2.75
CA VAL A 132 9.24 -10.57 1.96
C VAL A 132 10.39 -9.78 2.61
N PRO A 133 11.42 -10.43 3.17
CA PRO A 133 12.42 -9.77 4.02
C PRO A 133 13.53 -9.08 3.23
N GLY A 134 13.66 -9.38 1.95
CA GLY A 134 14.75 -8.89 1.12
C GLY A 134 14.26 -8.50 -0.25
N HIS A 135 14.82 -7.41 -0.76
CA HIS A 135 14.57 -6.93 -2.12
C HIS A 135 15.91 -6.58 -2.77
N PRO A 136 16.06 -6.75 -4.10
CA PRO A 136 17.28 -6.36 -4.79
C PRO A 136 17.37 -4.83 -4.85
N LEU A 137 18.57 -4.28 -4.72
CA LEU A 137 18.83 -2.83 -4.84
C LEU A 137 18.32 -2.24 -6.16
N GLY A 138 18.17 -3.07 -7.21
CA GLY A 138 17.65 -2.67 -8.51
C GLY A 138 16.23 -2.10 -8.50
N ILE A 139 15.44 -2.28 -7.44
CA ILE A 139 14.12 -1.63 -7.34
C ILE A 139 14.22 -0.14 -7.02
N VAL A 140 15.32 0.32 -6.41
CA VAL A 140 15.45 1.71 -5.92
C VAL A 140 15.32 2.75 -7.04
N PRO A 141 16.04 2.64 -8.18
CA PRO A 141 15.87 3.59 -9.27
C PRO A 141 14.44 3.59 -9.84
N ILE A 142 13.80 2.43 -9.93
CA ILE A 142 12.44 2.31 -10.49
C ILE A 142 11.39 2.92 -9.55
N LEU A 143 11.55 2.74 -8.23
CA LEU A 143 10.71 3.38 -7.22
C LEU A 143 10.87 4.91 -7.29
N ALA A 144 12.10 5.40 -7.36
CA ALA A 144 12.39 6.84 -7.44
C ALA A 144 11.84 7.46 -8.74
N GLU A 145 11.99 6.78 -9.89
CA GLU A 145 11.41 7.15 -11.19
C GLU A 145 9.89 7.31 -11.10
N ALA A 146 9.23 6.42 -10.34
CA ALA A 146 7.78 6.48 -10.11
C ALA A 146 7.35 7.51 -9.05
N GLY A 147 8.28 8.28 -8.48
CA GLY A 147 8.00 9.30 -7.45
C GLY A 147 7.88 8.75 -6.03
N ILE A 148 8.20 7.48 -5.80
CA ILE A 148 8.23 6.88 -4.47
C ILE A 148 9.48 7.34 -3.73
N ARG A 149 9.25 7.90 -2.54
CA ARG A 149 10.28 8.48 -1.66
C ARG A 149 10.45 7.70 -0.36
N PHE A 150 9.44 6.92 0.01
CA PHE A 150 9.42 6.13 1.23
C PHE A 150 9.00 4.68 0.96
N LEU A 151 9.74 3.72 1.50
CA LEU A 151 9.41 2.30 1.46
C LEU A 151 9.37 1.77 2.90
N HIS A 152 8.22 1.23 3.30
CA HIS A 152 8.11 0.49 4.55
C HIS A 152 8.22 -1.00 4.26
N ILE A 153 9.22 -1.67 4.83
CA ILE A 153 9.37 -3.13 4.83
C ILE A 153 9.05 -3.64 6.23
N GLY A 154 8.08 -4.52 6.34
CA GLY A 154 7.73 -5.17 7.61
C GLY A 154 7.66 -6.68 7.45
N VAL A 155 8.44 -7.44 8.22
CA VAL A 155 8.51 -8.90 8.03
C VAL A 155 7.66 -9.68 9.02
N ASN A 156 7.45 -10.96 8.73
CA ASN A 156 6.95 -11.92 9.70
C ASN A 156 8.04 -12.23 10.73
N SER A 157 7.65 -12.51 11.98
CA SER A 157 8.51 -13.05 13.04
C SER A 157 9.33 -14.29 12.66
N ALA A 158 8.90 -15.05 11.65
CA ALA A 158 9.62 -16.23 11.14
C ALA A 158 10.77 -15.88 10.19
N SER A 159 10.92 -14.63 9.77
CA SER A 159 11.95 -14.19 8.83
C SER A 159 13.22 -13.75 9.56
N THR A 160 14.38 -14.13 9.03
CA THR A 160 15.66 -13.57 9.49
C THR A 160 15.74 -12.10 9.09
N LEU A 161 15.94 -11.22 10.07
CA LEU A 161 16.11 -9.80 9.84
C LEU A 161 17.50 -9.52 9.25
N PRO A 162 17.61 -8.72 8.18
CA PRO A 162 18.89 -8.19 7.76
C PRO A 162 19.43 -7.25 8.84
N GLU A 163 20.76 -7.25 9.01
CA GLU A 163 21.45 -6.37 9.96
C GLU A 163 21.54 -4.95 9.39
N VAL A 164 20.42 -4.23 9.42
CA VAL A 164 20.29 -2.85 8.95
C VAL A 164 19.66 -1.95 10.02
N PRO A 165 19.93 -0.63 10.01
CA PRO A 165 19.22 0.29 10.89
C PRO A 165 17.70 0.24 10.65
N PRO A 166 16.85 0.56 11.66
CA PRO A 166 15.40 0.60 11.48
C PRO A 166 14.92 1.65 10.47
N LEU A 167 15.73 2.67 10.22
CA LEU A 167 15.47 3.72 9.23
C LEU A 167 16.78 4.07 8.52
N PHE A 168 16.82 3.97 7.19
CA PHE A 168 18.01 4.25 6.40
C PHE A 168 17.68 4.77 5.00
N ARG A 169 18.63 5.46 4.37
CA ARG A 169 18.55 5.80 2.94
C ARG A 169 19.13 4.66 2.14
N TRP A 170 18.35 4.06 1.26
CA TRP A 170 18.80 3.04 0.35
C TRP A 170 19.10 3.67 -1.00
N ARG A 171 20.39 3.75 -1.36
CA ARG A 171 20.87 4.48 -2.53
C ARG A 171 21.47 3.53 -3.56
N ALA A 172 21.04 3.67 -4.81
CA ALA A 172 21.61 2.96 -5.95
C ALA A 172 22.93 3.61 -6.42
N PRO A 173 23.82 2.88 -7.11
CA PRO A 173 25.06 3.44 -7.65
C PRO A 173 24.83 4.61 -8.63
N SER A 174 23.68 4.64 -9.29
CA SER A 174 23.23 5.71 -10.19
C SER A 174 22.78 7.00 -9.47
N GLY A 175 22.66 6.97 -8.14
CA GLY A 175 22.42 8.15 -7.30
C GLY A 175 20.99 8.28 -6.77
N GLU A 176 20.02 7.59 -7.35
CA GLU A 176 18.65 7.55 -6.84
C GLU A 176 18.59 6.88 -5.46
N GLU A 177 17.66 7.35 -4.63
CA GLU A 177 17.49 6.84 -3.28
C GLU A 177 16.05 6.84 -2.82
N VAL A 178 15.75 5.93 -1.88
CA VAL A 178 14.47 5.84 -1.18
C VAL A 178 14.75 5.75 0.32
N LEU A 179 13.94 6.44 1.13
CA LEU A 179 13.97 6.27 2.59
C LEU A 179 13.27 4.96 2.95
N VAL A 180 13.97 4.07 3.64
CA VAL A 180 13.44 2.77 4.04
C VAL A 180 13.23 2.75 5.55
N ALA A 181 11.99 2.46 5.98
CA ALA A 181 11.73 1.99 7.33
C ALA A 181 11.65 0.47 7.32
N TYR A 182 12.49 -0.18 8.10
CA TYR A 182 12.55 -1.64 8.21
C TYR A 182 12.11 -2.07 9.60
N GLN A 183 11.05 -2.86 9.68
CA GLN A 183 10.44 -3.30 10.94
C GLN A 183 10.41 -4.82 11.05
N SER A 184 10.58 -5.33 12.27
CA SER A 184 10.53 -6.76 12.60
C SER A 184 9.12 -7.35 12.66
N SER A 185 8.12 -6.50 12.43
CA SER A 185 6.71 -6.83 12.31
C SER A 185 6.12 -5.95 11.20
N TYR A 186 4.83 -6.14 10.86
CA TYR A 186 4.17 -5.29 9.86
C TYR A 186 3.88 -3.85 10.35
N GLY A 187 4.12 -3.57 11.62
CA GLY A 187 3.87 -2.31 12.29
C GLY A 187 4.40 -2.34 13.73
N ALA A 188 5.22 -1.36 14.09
CA ALA A 188 5.69 -1.10 15.46
C ALA A 188 6.00 0.39 15.65
#